data_AF-A0A9X9HYD8-F1
#
_entry.id   AF-A0A9X9HYD8-F1
#
_cell.length_a   1.000
_cell.length_b   1.000
_cell.length_c   1.000
_cell.angle_alpha   90.00
_cell.angle_beta   90.00
_cell.angle_gamma   90.00
#
_symmetry.space_group_name_H-M   'P 1'
#
loop_
_entity.id
_entity.type
_entity.pdbx_description
1 polymer ?
#
loop_
_entity_poly.entity_id
_entity_poly.type
_entity_poly.pdbx_seq_one_letter_code
_entity_poly.pdbx_strand_id
1 'polypeptide(L)'
;MSNIQTKLKTIVFTAVSAAILSACGGGGGGGSSALSTGATPTNNTGNSAGNNGNSANNNSNANTPKAPSTTLTNSADKLAELTDEAPIDPANVTQPLHTHFISSKGAQQSNPNVQIRRDAAGKMFQTDNQDRNQNGLISSIDFNSNDEVKMDGVVLLNKTPEGSATQPTWASPSSLIAKVYSKGNTQTDVSEQKGKEKNTEFAYGKSTLDDSIVEISKKLKAEQEKLEKEENPEAGPVNNKKVTEIKAKIEELNTLHAKNLEVRAKLAEMNEKASKDLAYFRPDQDGLVFDKQFDGVYVINFDDGTQIVLHDPSAAGWTYQTFAHYTDPKGHVYQGYQSLGDETVFTTLPAKGTATYKGISTAYVVTDNNNRQLTSNVMAIVDFGLKGVRFETSNSHFHTLENGKRVSKADKNYDFKGTASWKDGNLFSGKVSTADDKLSGNLNGKFYGPNAAEIGGTYGLKNKDATEHLIGGYGAKRQ
;
A
#
# COMPACT_ATOMS: atom_id res chain seq x y z
N MET A 1 17.39 50.32 -26.65
CA MET A 1 16.43 49.68 -25.73
C MET A 1 17.20 49.23 -24.50
N SER A 2 16.88 49.83 -23.36
CA SER A 2 17.67 49.81 -22.13
C SER A 2 17.31 48.60 -21.27
N ASN A 3 18.30 47.79 -20.91
CA ASN A 3 18.19 46.73 -19.91
C ASN A 3 18.66 47.29 -18.56
N ILE A 4 17.71 47.54 -17.66
CA ILE A 4 18.00 47.90 -16.27
C ILE A 4 17.72 46.67 -15.41
N GLN A 5 18.80 46.09 -14.91
CA GLN A 5 18.84 45.18 -13.78
C GLN A 5 18.45 45.93 -12.49
N THR A 6 17.46 45.42 -11.76
CA THR A 6 17.25 45.84 -10.37
C THR A 6 17.05 44.63 -9.47
N LYS A 7 18.02 44.48 -8.56
CA LYS A 7 18.11 43.52 -7.47
C LYS A 7 16.89 43.61 -6.55
N LEU A 8 16.26 42.47 -6.23
CA LEU A 8 15.35 42.37 -5.08
C LEU A 8 16.05 41.65 -3.93
N LYS A 9 16.05 42.32 -2.78
CA LYS A 9 16.82 42.00 -1.57
C LYS A 9 16.23 40.80 -0.83
N THR A 10 17.08 39.82 -0.53
CA THR A 10 16.86 38.80 0.49
C THR A 10 16.82 39.45 1.87
N ILE A 11 15.68 39.36 2.56
CA ILE A 11 15.54 39.72 3.97
C ILE A 11 15.81 38.45 4.78
N VAL A 12 16.94 38.41 5.47
CA VAL A 12 17.29 37.39 6.45
C VAL A 12 16.73 37.85 7.81
N PHE A 13 15.74 37.14 8.34
CA PHE A 13 15.32 37.29 9.74
C PHE A 13 16.13 36.30 10.59
N THR A 14 17.08 36.84 11.34
CA THR A 14 17.84 36.13 12.37
C THR A 14 16.98 36.00 13.62
N ALA A 15 16.50 34.79 13.94
CA ALA A 15 15.83 34.49 15.20
C ALA A 15 16.84 33.89 16.19
N VAL A 16 17.13 34.66 17.23
CA VAL A 16 17.94 34.27 18.39
C VAL A 16 17.17 33.23 19.21
N SER A 17 17.66 31.99 19.26
CA SER A 17 17.11 30.95 20.13
C SER A 17 17.77 31.04 21.51
N ALA A 18 17.00 31.47 22.50
CA ALA A 18 17.37 31.37 23.90
C ALA A 18 17.14 29.94 24.39
N ALA A 19 18.19 29.32 24.91
CA ALA A 19 18.14 28.04 25.61
C ALA A 19 17.44 28.22 26.97
N ILE A 20 16.47 27.35 27.28
CA ILE A 20 16.07 27.09 28.66
C ILE A 20 16.14 25.58 28.88
N LEU A 21 17.16 25.18 29.63
CA LEU A 21 17.17 23.91 30.33
C LEU A 21 16.08 23.92 31.40
N SER A 22 15.27 22.88 31.46
CA SER A 22 14.72 22.44 32.74
C SER A 22 14.78 20.91 32.80
N ALA A 23 15.41 20.46 33.87
CA ALA A 23 15.70 19.09 34.19
C ALA A 23 14.65 18.56 35.19
N CYS A 24 14.48 17.23 35.15
CA CYS A 24 14.33 16.32 36.30
C CYS A 24 13.10 16.39 37.23
N GLY A 25 12.52 15.20 37.47
CA GLY A 25 11.63 14.84 38.57
C GLY A 25 10.37 14.14 38.06
N GLY A 26 10.02 12.88 38.36
CA GLY A 26 10.45 11.95 39.40
C GLY A 26 9.23 11.45 40.19
N GLY A 27 8.85 10.18 40.00
CA GLY A 27 8.39 9.23 41.04
C GLY A 27 6.98 9.29 41.68
N GLY A 28 6.38 8.09 41.81
CA GLY A 28 5.41 7.69 42.87
C GLY A 28 3.92 7.80 42.49
N GLY A 29 3.02 6.85 42.74
CA GLY A 29 3.03 5.62 43.54
C GLY A 29 1.67 5.47 44.29
N GLY A 30 1.01 4.31 44.15
CA GLY A 30 -0.11 3.83 44.99
C GLY A 30 -1.51 4.37 44.64
N GLY A 31 -2.62 3.64 44.73
CA GLY A 31 -2.89 2.28 45.21
C GLY A 31 -4.42 2.11 45.42
N SER A 32 -4.93 0.95 45.03
CA SER A 32 -6.09 0.22 45.60
C SER A 32 -7.49 0.85 45.65
N SER A 33 -8.42 0.20 44.94
CA SER A 33 -9.67 -0.27 45.55
C SER A 33 -10.23 -1.46 44.77
N ALA A 34 -10.26 -2.61 45.45
CA ALA A 34 -10.88 -3.84 45.03
C ALA A 34 -12.40 -3.71 44.94
N LEU A 35 -13.03 -4.47 44.04
CA LEU A 35 -14.36 -5.03 44.28
C LEU A 35 -14.44 -6.43 43.65
N SER A 36 -14.40 -7.39 44.57
CA SER A 36 -14.69 -8.81 44.41
C SER A 36 -16.19 -9.02 44.23
N THR A 37 -16.57 -9.99 43.40
CA THR A 37 -17.61 -11.03 43.57
C THR A 37 -17.85 -11.65 42.19
N GLY A 38 -17.93 -12.96 41.97
CA GLY A 38 -17.85 -14.13 42.82
C GLY A 38 -17.66 -15.34 41.90
N ALA A 39 -17.10 -16.42 42.45
CA ALA A 39 -16.88 -17.67 41.76
C ALA A 39 -17.83 -18.77 42.26
N THR A 40 -18.30 -19.57 41.31
CA THR A 40 -18.67 -21.02 41.36
C THR A 40 -19.87 -21.49 42.18
N PRO A 41 -20.52 -22.57 41.73
CA PRO A 41 -20.22 -23.93 42.22
C PRO A 41 -20.33 -25.00 41.08
N THR A 42 -19.93 -26.28 41.12
CA THR A 42 -19.26 -27.23 42.06
C THR A 42 -19.13 -28.62 41.37
N ASN A 43 -18.38 -29.53 42.00
CA ASN A 43 -18.35 -31.02 41.91
C ASN A 43 -17.23 -31.60 41.02
N ASN A 44 -16.35 -32.51 41.46
CA ASN A 44 -16.41 -33.61 42.44
C ASN A 44 -15.04 -33.75 43.16
N THR A 45 -14.91 -33.92 44.49
CA THR A 45 -15.02 -35.17 45.31
C THR A 45 -14.12 -36.32 44.81
N GLY A 46 -13.14 -36.87 45.54
CA GLY A 46 -12.69 -36.65 46.92
C GLY A 46 -11.49 -37.54 47.32
N ASN A 47 -10.97 -37.26 48.53
CA ASN A 47 -10.24 -38.10 49.52
C ASN A 47 -9.02 -38.95 49.10
N SER A 48 -8.03 -39.24 49.94
CA SER A 48 -7.40 -38.67 51.17
C SER A 48 -6.36 -39.70 51.64
N ALA A 49 -5.40 -39.26 52.46
CA ALA A 49 -4.36 -40.02 53.20
C ALA A 49 -3.12 -40.45 52.37
N GLY A 50 -1.87 -40.31 52.82
CA GLY A 50 -1.33 -39.89 54.10
C GLY A 50 0.05 -40.54 54.33
N ASN A 51 1.04 -39.71 54.70
CA ASN A 51 2.29 -40.00 55.41
C ASN A 51 3.56 -40.57 54.75
N ASN A 52 4.65 -39.92 55.18
CA ASN A 52 6.09 -40.15 55.02
C ASN A 52 6.58 -41.55 55.42
N GLY A 53 7.66 -42.00 54.75
CA GLY A 53 8.58 -43.03 55.23
C GLY A 53 9.70 -43.36 54.24
N ASN A 54 10.93 -42.94 54.55
CA ASN A 54 12.18 -43.33 53.87
C ASN A 54 12.44 -44.85 54.00
N SER A 55 12.92 -45.51 52.93
CA SER A 55 14.21 -46.24 52.90
C SER A 55 14.40 -47.07 51.61
N ALA A 56 15.54 -46.82 50.95
CA ALA A 56 16.45 -47.72 50.22
C ALA A 56 15.98 -48.70 49.10
N ASN A 57 16.71 -48.55 47.97
CA ASN A 57 17.14 -49.57 46.98
C ASN A 57 16.10 -50.32 46.14
N ASN A 58 16.05 -50.02 44.84
CA ASN A 58 16.74 -50.85 43.85
C ASN A 58 16.77 -50.24 42.44
N ASN A 59 17.90 -50.49 41.80
CA ASN A 59 18.29 -50.28 40.42
C ASN A 59 17.21 -50.69 39.38
N SER A 60 16.86 -49.77 38.48
CA SER A 60 16.62 -50.12 37.07
C SER A 60 16.76 -48.88 36.19
N ASN A 61 17.92 -48.84 35.53
CA ASN A 61 18.24 -48.14 34.30
C ASN A 61 17.03 -47.93 33.37
N ALA A 62 16.33 -46.79 33.52
CA ALA A 62 15.39 -46.30 32.54
C ALA A 62 16.14 -45.32 31.63
N ASN A 63 16.80 -45.89 30.62
CA ASN A 63 17.17 -45.17 29.42
C ASN A 63 15.86 -44.71 28.76
N THR A 64 15.31 -43.58 29.20
CA THR A 64 14.36 -42.83 28.39
C THR A 64 15.09 -42.52 27.09
N PRO A 65 14.59 -42.96 25.92
CA PRO A 65 15.18 -42.56 24.66
C PRO A 65 15.13 -41.04 24.64
N LYS A 66 16.29 -40.40 24.72
CA LYS A 66 16.42 -38.98 24.38
C LYS A 66 15.79 -38.87 23.00
N ALA A 67 14.68 -38.13 22.91
CA ALA A 67 14.02 -37.86 21.63
C ALA A 67 15.13 -37.53 20.62
N PRO A 68 15.12 -38.13 19.42
CA PRO A 68 16.17 -37.88 18.45
C PRO A 68 16.31 -36.37 18.33
N SER A 69 17.49 -35.87 18.66
CA SER A 69 17.83 -34.47 18.40
C SER A 69 17.70 -34.35 16.89
N THR A 70 16.59 -33.77 16.42
CA THR A 70 16.43 -33.41 15.02
C THR A 70 17.52 -32.40 14.74
N THR A 71 18.64 -32.87 14.18
CA THR A 71 19.74 -32.00 13.80
C THR A 71 19.21 -31.07 12.72
N LEU A 72 19.09 -29.79 13.08
CA LEU A 72 18.79 -28.72 12.14
C LEU A 72 19.88 -28.70 11.06
N THR A 73 19.47 -28.64 9.81
CA THR A 73 20.31 -28.72 8.62
C THR A 73 20.54 -27.37 7.95
N ASN A 74 19.71 -26.36 8.29
CA ASN A 74 19.85 -25.01 7.77
C ASN A 74 21.22 -24.42 8.17
N SER A 75 21.84 -23.68 7.24
CA SER A 75 23.12 -23.02 7.44
C SER A 75 23.15 -21.66 6.77
N ALA A 76 23.79 -20.68 7.41
CA ALA A 76 23.96 -19.32 6.90
C ALA A 76 24.71 -19.29 5.56
N ASP A 77 25.60 -20.26 5.32
CA ASP A 77 26.37 -20.36 4.07
C ASP A 77 25.57 -21.00 2.92
N LYS A 78 24.38 -21.53 3.21
CA LYS A 78 23.55 -22.31 2.28
C LYS A 78 22.11 -21.84 2.25
N LEU A 79 21.89 -20.53 2.18
CA LEU A 79 20.53 -19.95 2.18
C LEU A 79 19.63 -20.50 1.05
N ALA A 80 20.21 -20.95 -0.07
CA ALA A 80 19.43 -21.53 -1.17
C ALA A 80 18.84 -22.92 -0.84
N GLU A 81 19.33 -23.57 0.21
CA GLU A 81 18.89 -24.90 0.66
C GLU A 81 17.97 -24.82 1.89
N LEU A 82 17.58 -23.63 2.36
CA LEU A 82 16.73 -23.49 3.56
C LEU A 82 15.43 -24.29 3.44
N THR A 83 15.10 -24.98 4.52
CA THR A 83 13.82 -25.68 4.71
C THR A 83 13.13 -25.21 5.98
N ASP A 84 11.82 -25.47 6.07
CA ASP A 84 11.01 -25.13 7.24
C ASP A 84 11.09 -26.22 8.31
N GLU A 85 12.30 -26.39 8.87
CA GLU A 85 12.63 -27.49 9.78
C GLU A 85 12.32 -27.22 11.27
N ALA A 86 12.06 -25.96 11.64
CA ALA A 86 11.65 -25.55 12.99
C ALA A 86 10.55 -24.47 12.96
N PRO A 87 9.34 -24.78 12.44
CA PRO A 87 8.31 -23.77 12.18
C PRO A 87 7.91 -23.02 13.46
N ILE A 88 7.86 -21.68 13.37
CA ILE A 88 7.22 -20.86 14.40
C ILE A 88 5.70 -20.99 14.31
N ASP A 89 5.01 -20.74 15.42
CA ASP A 89 3.55 -20.83 15.46
C ASP A 89 2.90 -20.00 14.33
N PRO A 90 1.86 -20.52 13.68
CA PRO A 90 1.15 -19.77 12.65
C PRO A 90 0.61 -18.47 13.25
N ALA A 91 0.62 -17.39 12.46
CA ALA A 91 0.23 -16.07 12.95
C ALA A 91 -1.28 -15.96 13.31
N ASN A 92 -2.09 -16.97 12.97
CA ASN A 92 -3.55 -17.00 13.18
C ASN A 92 -4.26 -15.70 12.77
N VAL A 93 -3.83 -15.10 11.66
CA VAL A 93 -4.43 -13.89 11.13
C VAL A 93 -5.68 -14.26 10.34
N THR A 94 -6.85 -13.85 10.84
CA THR A 94 -8.14 -14.04 10.16
C THR A 94 -8.06 -13.49 8.73
N GLN A 95 -8.71 -14.16 7.78
CA GLN A 95 -8.82 -13.61 6.44
C GLN A 95 -9.60 -12.27 6.51
N PRO A 96 -9.06 -11.18 5.97
CA PRO A 96 -9.76 -9.90 5.93
C PRO A 96 -11.06 -10.00 5.13
N LEU A 97 -12.06 -9.20 5.50
CA LEU A 97 -13.25 -9.01 4.68
C LEU A 97 -12.87 -8.31 3.37
N HIS A 98 -13.68 -8.48 2.32
CA HIS A 98 -13.47 -7.80 1.03
C HIS A 98 -13.58 -6.25 1.12
N THR A 99 -14.09 -5.73 2.24
CA THR A 99 -14.16 -4.31 2.58
C THR A 99 -12.95 -3.83 3.38
N HIS A 100 -12.10 -4.75 3.85
CA HIS A 100 -10.85 -4.41 4.53
C HIS A 100 -9.90 -3.77 3.56
N PHE A 101 -9.22 -2.74 4.03
CA PHE A 101 -8.07 -2.18 3.35
C PHE A 101 -6.94 -2.00 4.36
N ILE A 102 -5.70 -2.07 3.88
CA ILE A 102 -4.55 -1.91 4.76
C ILE A 102 -4.44 -0.45 5.24
N SER A 103 -4.03 -0.28 6.49
CA SER A 103 -3.66 1.01 7.07
C SER A 103 -2.28 0.87 7.71
N SER A 104 -1.43 1.88 7.58
CA SER A 104 -0.13 1.93 8.24
C SER A 104 0.12 3.29 8.85
N LYS A 105 0.59 3.29 10.10
CA LYS A 105 0.99 4.52 10.80
C LYS A 105 2.39 5.00 10.40
N GLY A 106 3.18 4.14 9.74
CA GLY A 106 4.56 4.42 9.33
C GLY A 106 4.65 5.08 7.95
N ALA A 107 5.72 5.84 7.73
CA ALA A 107 6.07 6.35 6.41
C ALA A 107 6.41 5.18 5.47
N GLN A 108 5.92 5.24 4.24
CA GLN A 108 5.97 4.14 3.27
C GLN A 108 7.10 4.31 2.24
N GLN A 109 7.64 5.52 2.08
CA GLN A 109 8.66 5.82 1.06
C GLN A 109 9.93 4.97 1.16
N SER A 110 10.29 4.58 2.39
CA SER A 110 11.49 3.80 2.68
C SER A 110 11.27 2.29 2.52
N ASN A 111 10.05 1.87 2.19
CA ASN A 111 9.76 0.47 1.89
C ASN A 111 10.48 0.01 0.62
N PRO A 112 10.56 -1.33 0.42
CA PRO A 112 11.06 -1.89 -0.81
C PRO A 112 10.43 -1.23 -2.03
N ASN A 113 11.25 -0.67 -2.89
CA ASN A 113 10.84 0.00 -4.11
C ASN A 113 11.82 -0.32 -5.23
N VAL A 114 11.32 -0.27 -6.45
CA VAL A 114 12.10 -0.47 -7.66
C VAL A 114 11.47 0.37 -8.77
N GLN A 115 12.30 0.98 -9.60
CA GLN A 115 11.85 1.84 -10.69
C GLN A 115 12.66 1.53 -11.95
N ILE A 116 11.99 1.50 -13.10
CA ILE A 116 12.59 1.70 -14.41
C ILE A 116 12.35 3.15 -14.80
N ARG A 117 13.42 3.86 -15.11
CA ARG A 117 13.42 5.27 -15.49
C ARG A 117 14.08 5.42 -16.86
N ARG A 118 13.79 6.53 -17.53
CA ARG A 118 14.46 6.90 -18.78
C ARG A 118 15.38 8.09 -18.52
N ASP A 119 16.61 8.02 -19.04
CA ASP A 119 17.52 9.16 -19.02
C ASP A 119 17.16 10.18 -20.12
N ALA A 120 17.93 11.26 -20.20
CA ALA A 120 17.71 12.32 -21.21
C ALA A 120 17.84 11.83 -22.66
N ALA A 121 18.52 10.70 -22.90
CA ALA A 121 18.63 10.07 -24.22
C ALA A 121 17.53 9.02 -24.46
N GLY A 122 16.60 8.85 -23.52
CA GLY A 122 15.50 7.89 -23.60
C GLY A 122 15.87 6.46 -23.21
N LYS A 123 17.11 6.21 -22.79
CA LYS A 123 17.61 4.88 -22.42
C LYS A 123 17.08 4.49 -21.05
N MET A 124 16.62 3.24 -20.93
CA MET A 124 16.12 2.70 -19.68
C MET A 124 17.24 2.36 -18.69
N PHE A 125 17.01 2.64 -17.42
CA PHE A 125 17.83 2.18 -16.31
C PHE A 125 16.97 1.86 -15.09
N GLN A 126 17.47 0.98 -14.23
CA GLN A 126 16.77 0.54 -13.02
C GLN A 126 17.37 1.22 -11.78
N THR A 127 16.51 1.55 -10.81
CA THR A 127 16.89 1.94 -9.45
C THR A 127 16.12 1.11 -8.44
N ASP A 128 16.68 0.88 -7.25
CA ASP A 128 16.03 0.20 -6.12
C ASP A 128 16.68 0.60 -4.78
N ASN A 129 16.28 -0.05 -3.68
CA ASN A 129 16.83 0.23 -2.36
C ASN A 129 18.35 0.02 -2.23
N GLN A 130 18.95 -0.79 -3.10
CA GLN A 130 20.39 -1.12 -3.12
C GLN A 130 21.16 -0.33 -4.18
N ASP A 131 20.51 0.09 -5.28
CA ASP A 131 21.13 0.81 -6.39
C ASP A 131 20.40 2.11 -6.72
N ARG A 132 21.06 3.25 -6.50
CA ARG A 132 20.55 4.61 -6.78
C ARG A 132 19.18 4.89 -6.16
N ASN A 133 18.93 4.46 -4.92
CA ASN A 133 17.63 4.59 -4.25
C ASN A 133 16.97 5.96 -4.46
N GLN A 134 15.78 5.95 -5.05
CA GLN A 134 14.96 7.12 -5.37
C GLN A 134 13.76 7.26 -4.44
N ASN A 135 13.67 6.40 -3.42
CA ASN A 135 12.49 6.16 -2.58
C ASN A 135 11.25 5.78 -3.40
N GLY A 136 10.26 5.21 -2.70
CA GLY A 136 8.95 4.95 -3.27
C GLY A 136 8.12 6.22 -3.47
N LEU A 137 7.22 6.21 -4.45
CA LEU A 137 6.30 7.30 -4.75
C LEU A 137 5.24 7.49 -3.65
N ILE A 138 4.83 6.43 -2.97
CA ILE A 138 3.75 6.45 -1.98
C ILE A 138 4.35 6.74 -0.60
N SER A 139 3.84 7.77 0.06
CA SER A 139 4.41 8.30 1.31
C SER A 139 3.75 7.74 2.56
N SER A 140 2.45 7.53 2.51
CA SER A 140 1.66 7.07 3.66
C SER A 140 0.38 6.36 3.22
N ILE A 141 -0.09 5.49 4.10
CA ILE A 141 -1.29 4.67 3.92
C ILE A 141 -2.13 4.90 5.17
N ASP A 142 -2.60 6.13 5.32
CA ASP A 142 -3.47 6.52 6.43
C ASP A 142 -4.92 6.45 5.97
N PHE A 143 -5.45 5.23 5.96
CA PHE A 143 -6.80 4.91 5.52
C PHE A 143 -7.68 4.71 6.75
N ASN A 144 -8.64 5.61 6.97
CA ASN A 144 -9.86 5.21 7.67
C ASN A 144 -10.62 4.21 6.78
N SER A 145 -11.54 3.43 7.35
CA SER A 145 -12.45 2.60 6.56
C SER A 145 -13.12 3.44 5.47
N ASN A 146 -12.83 3.15 4.19
CA ASN A 146 -13.33 3.82 2.99
C ASN A 146 -12.72 5.20 2.60
N ASP A 147 -11.48 5.52 3.01
CA ASP A 147 -10.78 6.79 2.63
C ASP A 147 -9.56 6.63 1.68
N GLU A 148 -8.89 7.75 1.34
CA GLU A 148 -7.99 7.95 0.19
C GLU A 148 -6.47 7.69 0.44
N VAL A 149 -5.69 7.54 -0.65
CA VAL A 149 -4.24 7.19 -0.67
C VAL A 149 -3.34 8.44 -0.68
N LYS A 150 -2.26 8.47 0.12
CA LYS A 150 -1.31 9.60 0.25
C LYS A 150 0.05 9.33 -0.40
N MET A 151 0.54 10.24 -1.25
CA MET A 151 1.76 10.07 -2.07
C MET A 151 2.87 11.07 -1.67
N ASP A 152 4.06 10.99 -2.25
CA ASP A 152 5.18 11.91 -2.01
C ASP A 152 5.65 12.54 -3.33
N GLY A 153 5.89 13.84 -3.32
CA GLY A 153 5.82 14.70 -4.53
C GLY A 153 4.39 15.17 -4.84
N VAL A 154 3.41 14.50 -4.22
CA VAL A 154 2.01 14.93 -4.02
C VAL A 154 1.73 14.83 -2.53
N VAL A 155 1.87 15.94 -1.80
CA VAL A 155 1.75 15.95 -0.34
C VAL A 155 0.29 15.80 0.11
N LEU A 156 0.00 14.83 0.99
CA LEU A 156 -1.16 14.85 1.87
C LEU A 156 -0.68 15.03 3.33
N LEU A 157 -0.68 16.27 3.82
CA LEU A 157 -0.39 16.61 5.22
C LEU A 157 -1.67 16.94 5.99
N ASN A 158 -1.76 16.46 7.23
CA ASN A 158 -2.77 16.88 8.22
C ASN A 158 -2.14 17.61 9.44
N LYS A 159 -0.89 18.10 9.36
CA LYS A 159 -0.25 18.88 10.45
C LYS A 159 0.80 19.88 9.94
N THR A 160 0.96 21.01 10.66
CA THR A 160 2.02 22.03 10.47
C THR A 160 2.89 22.15 11.74
N PRO A 161 4.01 22.93 11.71
CA PRO A 161 4.94 23.08 12.84
C PRO A 161 4.33 23.67 14.13
N GLU A 162 3.15 24.28 14.08
CA GLU A 162 2.46 24.87 15.24
C GLU A 162 1.36 23.98 15.86
N GLY A 163 1.08 22.79 15.30
CA GLY A 163 0.07 21.85 15.81
C GLY A 163 -0.76 21.13 14.73
N SER A 164 -1.92 20.57 15.13
CA SER A 164 -2.91 20.02 14.20
C SER A 164 -3.55 21.15 13.39
N ALA A 165 -3.51 21.05 12.05
CA ALA A 165 -4.07 22.07 11.18
C ALA A 165 -5.59 21.98 11.11
N THR A 166 -6.29 23.12 11.11
CA THR A 166 -7.76 23.17 11.00
C THR A 166 -8.28 23.15 9.56
N GLN A 167 -7.40 23.21 8.53
CA GLN A 167 -7.73 22.95 7.12
C GLN A 167 -6.54 22.41 6.31
N PRO A 168 -6.75 21.47 5.34
CA PRO A 168 -5.75 21.02 4.37
C PRO A 168 -5.56 22.03 3.23
N THR A 169 -4.32 22.18 2.73
CA THR A 169 -4.04 22.87 1.46
C THR A 169 -3.54 21.87 0.42
N TRP A 170 -4.14 21.93 -0.78
CA TRP A 170 -3.85 21.05 -1.92
C TRP A 170 -2.89 21.75 -2.88
N ALA A 171 -1.75 21.13 -3.21
CA ALA A 171 -0.92 21.59 -4.34
C ALA A 171 -1.43 21.03 -5.70
N SER A 172 -2.36 20.08 -5.63
CA SER A 172 -2.81 19.15 -6.68
C SER A 172 -1.69 18.22 -7.20
N PRO A 173 -2.05 17.04 -7.70
CA PRO A 173 -3.07 16.87 -8.73
C PRO A 173 -4.41 16.37 -8.19
N SER A 174 -5.51 16.79 -8.82
CA SER A 174 -6.83 16.18 -8.60
C SER A 174 -6.75 14.70 -8.96
N SER A 175 -7.49 13.85 -8.26
CA SER A 175 -7.42 12.41 -8.52
C SER A 175 -8.77 11.71 -8.46
N LEU A 176 -8.78 10.48 -8.96
CA LEU A 176 -9.89 9.57 -8.86
C LEU A 176 -9.39 8.16 -8.57
N ILE A 177 -10.03 7.52 -7.61
CA ILE A 177 -9.80 6.13 -7.20
C ILE A 177 -11.01 5.26 -7.53
N ALA A 178 -10.76 4.07 -8.05
CA ALA A 178 -11.77 3.02 -8.19
C ALA A 178 -11.19 1.69 -7.74
N LYS A 179 -11.94 0.94 -6.93
CA LYS A 179 -11.69 -0.49 -6.74
C LYS A 179 -12.28 -1.22 -7.94
N VAL A 180 -11.47 -2.05 -8.59
CA VAL A 180 -11.84 -2.79 -9.80
C VAL A 180 -11.49 -4.26 -9.63
N TYR A 181 -12.39 -5.12 -10.06
CA TYR A 181 -12.28 -6.57 -9.99
C TYR A 181 -12.97 -7.19 -11.20
N SER A 182 -12.86 -8.50 -11.36
CA SER A 182 -13.35 -9.25 -12.52
C SER A 182 -14.83 -9.03 -12.81
N LYS A 183 -15.65 -8.77 -11.78
CA LYS A 183 -17.10 -8.62 -11.87
C LYS A 183 -17.60 -7.17 -11.84
N GLY A 184 -16.73 -6.18 -11.65
CA GLY A 184 -17.19 -4.80 -11.59
C GLY A 184 -16.18 -3.81 -11.05
N ASN A 185 -16.70 -2.64 -10.70
CA ASN A 185 -15.96 -1.53 -10.12
C ASN A 185 -16.82 -0.81 -9.08
N THR A 186 -16.18 -0.03 -8.22
CA THR A 186 -16.88 0.87 -7.31
C THR A 186 -17.46 2.07 -8.03
N GLN A 187 -18.70 2.40 -7.67
CA GLN A 187 -19.36 3.64 -8.08
C GLN A 187 -19.58 4.54 -6.87
N THR A 188 -19.64 5.85 -7.11
CA THR A 188 -19.86 6.88 -6.10
C THR A 188 -21.18 7.58 -6.37
N ASP A 189 -21.98 7.78 -5.32
CA ASP A 189 -23.18 8.62 -5.40
C ASP A 189 -22.76 10.08 -5.64
N VAL A 190 -23.20 10.63 -6.77
CA VAL A 190 -22.92 12.01 -7.19
C VAL A 190 -24.19 12.85 -7.30
N SER A 191 -25.32 12.36 -6.74
CA SER A 191 -26.63 13.02 -6.86
C SER A 191 -26.62 14.47 -6.39
N GLU A 192 -25.98 14.74 -5.25
CA GLU A 192 -25.88 16.08 -4.67
C GLU A 192 -25.06 17.05 -5.53
N GLN A 193 -24.20 16.58 -6.44
CA GLN A 193 -23.42 17.44 -7.33
C GLN A 193 -24.28 18.27 -8.28
N LYS A 194 -25.51 17.79 -8.55
CA LYS A 194 -26.52 18.43 -9.37
C LYS A 194 -27.76 18.85 -8.55
N GLY A 195 -27.65 18.88 -7.23
CA GLY A 195 -28.76 19.24 -6.33
C GLY A 195 -29.89 18.21 -6.27
N LYS A 196 -29.65 16.95 -6.66
CA LYS A 196 -30.63 15.86 -6.58
C LYS A 196 -30.60 15.17 -5.21
N GLU A 197 -31.66 14.42 -4.91
CA GLU A 197 -31.72 13.55 -3.73
C GLU A 197 -30.66 12.44 -3.80
N LYS A 198 -30.08 12.07 -2.66
CA LYS A 198 -29.07 11.01 -2.54
C LYS A 198 -29.54 9.70 -3.18
N ASN A 199 -28.60 8.94 -3.71
CA ASN A 199 -28.76 7.64 -4.35
C ASN A 199 -29.60 7.64 -5.64
N THR A 200 -29.65 8.75 -6.38
CA THR A 200 -30.36 8.86 -7.66
C THR A 200 -29.43 8.92 -8.87
N GLU A 201 -28.15 9.22 -8.67
CA GLU A 201 -27.14 9.30 -9.73
C GLU A 201 -25.79 8.79 -9.22
N PHE A 202 -25.18 7.87 -9.97
CA PHE A 202 -23.90 7.26 -9.62
C PHE A 202 -22.89 7.47 -10.75
N ALA A 203 -21.63 7.68 -10.39
CA ALA A 203 -20.52 7.82 -11.31
C ALA A 203 -19.39 6.84 -10.99
N TYR A 204 -18.57 6.56 -12.00
CA TYR A 204 -17.40 5.69 -11.86
C TYR A 204 -16.38 6.31 -10.89
N GLY A 205 -15.95 5.53 -9.88
CA GLY A 205 -14.93 5.91 -8.90
C GLY A 205 -15.27 7.12 -8.02
N LYS A 206 -14.45 7.33 -6.98
CA LYS A 206 -14.51 8.48 -6.06
C LYS A 206 -13.41 9.47 -6.45
N SER A 207 -13.75 10.74 -6.57
CA SER A 207 -12.80 11.81 -6.89
C SER A 207 -12.59 12.74 -5.72
N THR A 208 -11.36 13.26 -5.59
CA THR A 208 -11.04 14.35 -4.65
C THR A 208 -11.83 15.63 -4.93
N LEU A 209 -12.47 15.75 -6.10
CA LEU A 209 -13.30 16.88 -6.47
C LEU A 209 -14.76 16.74 -5.99
N ASP A 210 -15.20 15.53 -5.63
CA ASP A 210 -16.63 15.24 -5.41
C ASP A 210 -17.24 16.16 -4.32
N ASP A 211 -16.57 16.31 -3.18
CA ASP A 211 -17.03 17.16 -2.08
C ASP A 211 -17.05 18.65 -2.48
N SER A 212 -16.02 19.11 -3.19
CA SER A 212 -15.94 20.51 -3.66
C SER A 212 -17.07 20.86 -4.64
N ILE A 213 -17.45 19.91 -5.52
CA ILE A 213 -18.54 20.09 -6.47
C ILE A 213 -19.88 20.21 -5.73
N VAL A 214 -20.10 19.38 -4.71
CA VAL A 214 -21.29 19.46 -3.85
C VAL A 214 -21.35 20.80 -3.11
N GLU A 215 -20.23 21.26 -2.54
CA GLU A 215 -20.17 22.55 -1.86
C GLU A 215 -20.45 23.73 -2.79
N ILE A 216 -19.90 23.71 -4.01
CA ILE A 216 -20.16 24.75 -5.01
C ILE A 216 -21.64 24.72 -5.43
N SER A 217 -22.23 23.53 -5.63
CA SER A 217 -23.67 23.39 -5.93
C SER A 217 -24.55 23.99 -4.83
N LYS A 218 -24.22 23.76 -3.56
CA LYS A 218 -24.93 24.36 -2.40
C LYS A 218 -24.78 25.88 -2.38
N LYS A 219 -23.58 26.41 -2.65
CA LYS A 219 -23.32 27.87 -2.74
C LYS A 219 -24.09 28.50 -3.90
N LEU A 220 -24.13 27.85 -5.06
CA LEU A 220 -24.90 28.30 -6.23
C LEU A 220 -26.38 28.45 -5.89
N LYS A 221 -26.98 27.41 -5.30
CA LYS A 221 -28.39 27.45 -4.87
C LYS A 221 -28.65 28.60 -3.89
N ALA A 222 -27.78 28.80 -2.90
CA ALA A 222 -27.92 29.88 -1.93
C ALA A 222 -27.79 31.28 -2.56
N GLU A 223 -26.88 31.48 -3.52
CA GLU A 223 -26.77 32.77 -4.22
C GLU A 223 -27.93 33.00 -5.20
N GLN A 224 -28.47 31.96 -5.83
CA GLN A 224 -29.70 32.04 -6.64
C GLN A 224 -30.91 32.46 -5.78
N GLU A 225 -31.10 31.85 -4.60
CA GLU A 225 -32.17 32.25 -3.67
C GLU A 225 -32.01 33.70 -3.17
N LYS A 226 -30.77 34.20 -3.01
CA LYS A 226 -30.51 35.61 -2.70
C LYS A 226 -30.86 36.51 -3.87
N LEU A 227 -30.52 36.10 -5.10
CA LEU A 227 -30.86 36.85 -6.30
C LEU A 227 -32.37 36.99 -6.44
N GLU A 228 -33.12 35.90 -6.29
CA GLU A 228 -34.59 35.90 -6.33
C GLU A 228 -35.18 36.86 -5.29
N LYS A 229 -34.64 36.89 -4.07
CA LYS A 229 -35.11 37.81 -3.01
C LYS A 229 -34.80 39.27 -3.30
N GLU A 230 -33.62 39.58 -3.85
CA GLU A 230 -33.20 40.95 -4.13
C GLU A 230 -33.87 41.51 -5.40
N GLU A 231 -34.23 40.65 -6.35
CA GLU A 231 -35.01 41.01 -7.55
C GLU A 231 -36.52 41.07 -7.29
N ASN A 232 -37.01 40.54 -6.16
CA ASN A 232 -38.43 40.55 -5.83
C ASN A 232 -38.91 41.99 -5.46
N PRO A 233 -39.74 42.64 -6.30
CA PRO A 233 -40.22 43.99 -6.03
C PRO A 233 -41.14 44.09 -4.80
N GLU A 234 -41.70 42.96 -4.33
CA GLU A 234 -42.51 42.90 -3.10
C GLU A 234 -41.66 42.88 -1.81
N ALA A 235 -40.36 42.56 -1.91
CA ALA A 235 -39.44 42.51 -0.78
C ALA A 235 -38.79 43.87 -0.44
N GLY A 236 -38.99 44.89 -1.30
CA GLY A 236 -38.45 46.24 -1.15
C GLY A 236 -37.93 46.83 -2.46
N PRO A 237 -37.39 48.06 -2.44
CA PRO A 237 -36.79 48.66 -3.63
C PRO A 237 -35.54 47.87 -4.06
N VAL A 238 -35.54 47.42 -5.33
CA VAL A 238 -34.45 46.64 -5.92
C VAL A 238 -33.13 47.41 -5.88
N ASN A 239 -32.09 46.78 -5.32
CA ASN A 239 -30.75 47.34 -5.32
C ASN A 239 -29.93 46.78 -6.50
N ASN A 240 -29.92 47.51 -7.62
CA ASN A 240 -29.22 47.10 -8.84
C ASN A 240 -27.72 46.81 -8.65
N LYS A 241 -27.06 47.48 -7.69
CA LYS A 241 -25.64 47.21 -7.39
C LYS A 241 -25.47 45.82 -6.77
N LYS A 242 -26.28 45.49 -5.77
CA LYS A 242 -26.27 44.16 -5.14
C LYS A 242 -26.65 43.05 -6.12
N VAL A 243 -27.66 43.27 -6.95
CA VAL A 243 -28.05 42.33 -8.02
C VAL A 243 -26.87 42.03 -8.94
N THR A 244 -26.11 43.06 -9.34
CA THR A 244 -24.92 42.90 -10.18
C THR A 244 -23.82 42.09 -9.47
N GLU A 245 -23.58 42.37 -8.18
CA GLU A 245 -22.59 41.63 -7.37
C GLU A 245 -22.98 40.15 -7.19
N ILE A 246 -24.25 39.85 -6.93
CA ILE A 246 -24.75 38.48 -6.81
C ILE A 246 -24.63 37.73 -8.14
N LYS A 247 -25.02 38.36 -9.26
CA LYS A 247 -24.87 37.77 -10.61
C LYS A 247 -23.43 37.45 -10.95
N ALA A 248 -22.49 38.35 -10.64
CA ALA A 248 -21.07 38.11 -10.85
C ALA A 248 -20.56 36.90 -10.04
N LYS A 249 -21.00 36.76 -8.79
CA LYS A 249 -20.65 35.61 -7.95
C LYS A 249 -21.25 34.29 -8.44
N ILE A 250 -22.50 34.32 -8.92
CA ILE A 250 -23.14 33.14 -9.55
C ILE A 250 -22.34 32.71 -10.78
N GLU A 251 -21.90 33.65 -11.62
CA GLU A 251 -21.12 33.33 -12.82
C GLU A 251 -19.75 32.72 -12.48
N GLU A 252 -19.05 33.26 -11.47
CA GLU A 252 -17.81 32.69 -10.96
C GLU A 252 -18.00 31.25 -10.46
N LEU A 253 -19.05 31.03 -9.65
CA LEU A 253 -19.36 29.71 -9.11
C LEU A 253 -19.79 28.73 -10.21
N ASN A 254 -20.56 29.16 -11.21
CA ASN A 254 -20.95 28.33 -12.36
C ASN A 254 -19.72 27.89 -13.16
N THR A 255 -18.80 28.83 -13.42
CA THR A 255 -17.54 28.55 -14.12
C THR A 255 -16.71 27.51 -13.35
N LEU A 256 -16.58 27.66 -12.04
CA LEU A 256 -15.83 26.73 -11.20
C LEU A 256 -16.51 25.35 -11.12
N HIS A 257 -17.84 25.31 -10.99
CA HIS A 257 -18.64 24.08 -10.96
C HIS A 257 -18.48 23.27 -12.25
N ALA A 258 -18.64 23.93 -13.41
CA ALA A 258 -18.50 23.32 -14.71
C ALA A 258 -17.08 22.77 -14.93
N LYS A 259 -16.06 23.54 -14.55
CA LYS A 259 -14.65 23.11 -14.63
C LYS A 259 -14.40 21.86 -13.79
N ASN A 260 -14.88 21.81 -12.54
CA ASN A 260 -14.66 20.66 -11.68
C ASN A 260 -15.40 19.41 -12.19
N LEU A 261 -16.62 19.56 -12.71
CA LEU A 261 -17.34 18.46 -13.37
C LEU A 261 -16.59 17.92 -14.59
N GLU A 262 -16.02 18.80 -15.42
CA GLU A 262 -15.22 18.40 -16.58
C GLU A 262 -13.96 17.62 -16.18
N VAL A 263 -13.20 18.11 -15.19
CA VAL A 263 -12.00 17.43 -14.69
C VAL A 263 -12.36 16.08 -14.08
N ARG A 264 -13.45 16.01 -13.29
CA ARG A 264 -13.95 14.77 -12.69
C ARG A 264 -14.34 13.73 -13.76
N ALA A 265 -14.99 14.16 -14.84
CA ALA A 265 -15.34 13.28 -15.97
C ALA A 265 -14.09 12.74 -16.68
N LYS A 266 -13.11 13.61 -16.96
CA LYS A 266 -11.83 13.21 -17.57
C LYS A 266 -11.06 12.20 -16.70
N LEU A 267 -11.00 12.42 -15.39
CA LEU A 267 -10.39 11.48 -14.45
C LEU A 267 -11.09 10.11 -14.47
N ALA A 268 -12.41 10.09 -14.57
CA ALA A 268 -13.18 8.85 -14.65
C ALA A 268 -12.87 8.07 -15.93
N GLU A 269 -12.83 8.74 -17.09
CA GLU A 269 -12.46 8.13 -18.37
C GLU A 269 -11.04 7.56 -18.35
N MET A 270 -10.08 8.32 -17.81
CA MET A 270 -8.68 7.86 -17.67
C MET A 270 -8.60 6.62 -16.79
N ASN A 271 -9.27 6.62 -15.64
CA ASN A 271 -9.26 5.49 -14.72
C ASN A 271 -9.96 4.25 -15.30
N GLU A 272 -11.12 4.44 -15.94
CA GLU A 272 -11.82 3.34 -16.60
C GLU A 272 -10.96 2.71 -17.70
N LYS A 273 -10.25 3.53 -18.49
CA LYS A 273 -9.30 3.04 -19.49
C LYS A 273 -8.14 2.26 -18.86
N ALA A 274 -7.45 2.86 -17.88
CA ALA A 274 -6.35 2.23 -17.16
C ALA A 274 -6.77 0.88 -16.57
N SER A 275 -7.97 0.83 -16.00
CA SER A 275 -8.57 -0.37 -15.44
C SER A 275 -8.83 -1.43 -16.50
N LYS A 276 -9.37 -1.05 -17.67
CA LYS A 276 -9.64 -1.97 -18.78
C LYS A 276 -8.37 -2.59 -19.36
N ASP A 277 -7.24 -1.89 -19.29
CA ASP A 277 -5.94 -2.34 -19.82
C ASP A 277 -5.26 -3.39 -18.91
N LEU A 278 -5.72 -3.58 -17.66
CA LEU A 278 -5.22 -4.63 -16.76
C LEU A 278 -5.84 -5.98 -17.11
N ALA A 279 -5.00 -6.93 -17.54
CA ALA A 279 -5.42 -8.20 -18.11
C ALA A 279 -5.53 -9.33 -17.07
N TYR A 280 -4.62 -9.37 -16.09
CA TYR A 280 -4.40 -10.55 -15.24
C TYR A 280 -5.59 -10.96 -14.35
N PHE A 281 -6.49 -10.03 -14.02
CA PHE A 281 -7.71 -10.34 -13.24
C PHE A 281 -8.99 -10.37 -14.09
N ARG A 282 -8.90 -10.16 -15.41
CA ARG A 282 -10.08 -10.16 -16.27
C ARG A 282 -10.59 -11.57 -16.52
N PRO A 283 -11.91 -11.74 -16.70
CA PRO A 283 -12.44 -13.00 -17.18
C PRO A 283 -11.85 -13.36 -18.56
N ASP A 284 -11.57 -14.64 -18.77
CA ASP A 284 -11.24 -15.17 -20.09
C ASP A 284 -12.49 -15.33 -20.97
N GLN A 285 -12.35 -16.01 -22.11
CA GLN A 285 -13.44 -16.26 -23.06
C GLN A 285 -14.61 -17.02 -22.42
N ASP A 286 -14.34 -17.90 -21.47
CA ASP A 286 -15.34 -18.70 -20.75
C ASP A 286 -15.94 -17.95 -19.55
N GLY A 287 -15.47 -16.72 -19.28
CA GLY A 287 -15.91 -15.91 -18.15
C GLY A 287 -15.21 -16.29 -16.84
N LEU A 288 -14.11 -17.05 -16.88
CA LEU A 288 -13.37 -17.49 -15.70
C LEU A 288 -12.26 -16.49 -15.34
N VAL A 289 -12.17 -16.18 -14.04
CA VAL A 289 -11.07 -15.39 -13.48
C VAL A 289 -9.82 -16.27 -13.40
N PHE A 290 -8.63 -15.70 -13.62
CA PHE A 290 -7.37 -16.46 -13.62
C PHE A 290 -7.15 -17.22 -12.31
N ASP A 291 -7.07 -16.44 -11.24
CA ASP A 291 -6.98 -16.89 -9.87
C ASP A 291 -7.53 -15.75 -9.01
N LYS A 292 -8.34 -16.11 -8.01
CA LYS A 292 -9.03 -15.17 -7.13
C LYS A 292 -8.05 -14.34 -6.30
N GLN A 293 -6.84 -14.84 -6.05
CA GLN A 293 -5.83 -14.08 -5.31
C GLN A 293 -5.40 -12.82 -6.08
N PHE A 294 -5.54 -12.77 -7.42
CA PHE A 294 -5.28 -11.58 -8.21
C PHE A 294 -6.53 -10.70 -8.45
N ASP A 295 -7.71 -11.15 -8.01
CA ASP A 295 -9.00 -10.56 -8.39
C ASP A 295 -9.36 -9.33 -7.56
N GLY A 296 -8.63 -8.25 -7.79
CA GLY A 296 -8.92 -6.97 -7.16
C GLY A 296 -7.72 -6.03 -7.21
N VAL A 297 -7.99 -4.80 -7.59
CA VAL A 297 -7.04 -3.70 -7.53
C VAL A 297 -7.74 -2.40 -7.15
N TYR A 298 -6.97 -1.46 -6.64
CA TYR A 298 -7.36 -0.06 -6.54
C TYR A 298 -6.56 0.72 -7.58
N VAL A 299 -7.25 1.27 -8.57
CA VAL A 299 -6.66 2.09 -9.62
C VAL A 299 -6.86 3.55 -9.25
N ILE A 300 -5.78 4.31 -9.28
CA ILE A 300 -5.77 5.74 -8.96
C ILE A 300 -5.13 6.46 -10.13
N ASN A 301 -5.82 7.47 -10.65
CA ASN A 301 -5.29 8.34 -11.69
C ASN A 301 -5.34 9.79 -11.22
N PHE A 302 -4.29 10.51 -11.57
CA PHE A 302 -4.11 11.93 -11.29
C PHE A 302 -4.26 12.74 -12.57
N ASP A 303 -4.72 13.98 -12.45
CA ASP A 303 -4.86 14.89 -13.59
C ASP A 303 -3.52 15.24 -14.26
N ASP A 304 -2.41 14.91 -13.61
CA ASP A 304 -1.06 15.08 -14.14
C ASP A 304 -0.49 13.86 -14.87
N GLY A 305 -1.29 12.79 -15.01
CA GLY A 305 -0.91 11.56 -15.69
C GLY A 305 -0.24 10.51 -14.80
N THR A 306 0.02 10.80 -13.53
CA THR A 306 0.44 9.76 -12.58
C THR A 306 -0.65 8.70 -12.44
N GLN A 307 -0.25 7.43 -12.44
CA GLN A 307 -1.15 6.30 -12.24
C GLN A 307 -0.58 5.38 -11.18
N ILE A 308 -1.43 4.90 -10.28
CA ILE A 308 -1.09 3.85 -9.31
C ILE A 308 -2.12 2.73 -9.38
N VAL A 309 -1.64 1.50 -9.34
CA VAL A 309 -2.45 0.29 -9.23
C VAL A 309 -2.00 -0.45 -7.98
N LEU A 310 -2.80 -0.41 -6.92
CA LEU A 310 -2.54 -1.18 -5.70
C LEU A 310 -3.25 -2.51 -5.80
N HIS A 311 -2.57 -3.58 -5.43
CA HIS A 311 -3.22 -4.87 -5.29
C HIS A 311 -4.23 -4.83 -4.14
N ASP A 312 -5.40 -5.46 -4.31
CA ASP A 312 -6.38 -5.60 -3.23
C ASP A 312 -5.89 -6.63 -2.21
N PRO A 313 -5.44 -6.21 -1.02
CA PRO A 313 -4.87 -7.13 -0.03
C PRO A 313 -5.91 -8.16 0.43
N SER A 314 -7.21 -7.83 0.39
CA SER A 314 -8.26 -8.76 0.82
C SER A 314 -8.44 -9.94 -0.14
N ALA A 315 -8.21 -9.73 -1.44
CA ALA A 315 -8.27 -10.78 -2.47
C ALA A 315 -7.19 -11.84 -2.24
N ALA A 316 -5.99 -11.42 -1.85
CA ALA A 316 -4.87 -12.30 -1.51
C ALA A 316 -4.86 -12.77 -0.04
N GLY A 317 -5.79 -12.29 0.79
CA GLY A 317 -5.92 -12.69 2.20
C GLY A 317 -4.92 -12.03 3.16
N TRP A 318 -4.40 -10.86 2.79
CA TRP A 318 -3.42 -10.07 3.55
C TRP A 318 -4.07 -8.99 4.40
N THR A 319 -3.58 -8.83 5.62
CA THR A 319 -4.09 -7.87 6.60
C THR A 319 -3.17 -6.68 6.79
N TYR A 320 -1.85 -6.88 6.63
CA TYR A 320 -0.83 -5.91 7.03
C TYR A 320 -0.05 -5.34 5.87
N GLN A 321 -0.05 -5.98 4.69
CA GLN A 321 0.69 -5.50 3.54
C GLN A 321 -0.05 -5.60 2.20
N THR A 322 0.42 -4.80 1.25
CA THR A 322 0.14 -4.90 -0.18
C THR A 322 1.36 -4.40 -0.97
N PHE A 323 1.23 -4.33 -2.29
CA PHE A 323 2.17 -3.62 -3.14
C PHE A 323 1.42 -2.81 -4.20
N ALA A 324 2.10 -1.81 -4.73
CA ALA A 324 1.61 -0.96 -5.79
C ALA A 324 2.53 -1.04 -7.01
N HIS A 325 1.91 -1.07 -8.18
CA HIS A 325 2.51 -0.66 -9.44
C HIS A 325 2.21 0.83 -9.67
N TYR A 326 3.14 1.59 -10.26
CA TYR A 326 2.87 2.97 -10.63
C TYR A 326 3.66 3.43 -11.85
N THR A 327 3.16 4.49 -12.49
CA THR A 327 3.87 5.29 -13.49
C THR A 327 3.80 6.75 -13.08
N ASP A 328 4.92 7.46 -13.18
CA ASP A 328 5.00 8.89 -12.85
C ASP A 328 5.78 9.60 -13.97
N PRO A 329 5.06 10.15 -14.97
CA PRO A 329 5.69 10.87 -16.08
C PRO A 329 6.50 12.09 -15.63
N LYS A 330 6.10 12.79 -14.56
CA LYS A 330 6.81 13.97 -14.04
C LYS A 330 8.11 13.58 -13.37
N GLY A 331 8.11 12.50 -12.60
CA GLY A 331 9.30 11.90 -12.00
C GLY A 331 10.14 11.08 -12.98
N HIS A 332 9.76 11.01 -14.26
CA HIS A 332 10.41 10.16 -15.28
C HIS A 332 10.45 8.67 -14.88
N VAL A 333 9.47 8.21 -14.12
CA VAL A 333 9.29 6.80 -13.77
C VAL A 333 8.42 6.14 -14.82
N TYR A 334 9.04 5.30 -15.64
CA TYR A 334 8.36 4.57 -16.69
C TYR A 334 7.54 3.40 -16.14
N GLN A 335 8.13 2.65 -15.19
CA GLN A 335 7.47 1.58 -14.44
C GLN A 335 8.03 1.56 -13.02
N GLY A 336 7.18 1.60 -12.01
CA GLY A 336 7.56 1.55 -10.60
C GLY A 336 6.79 0.48 -9.84
N TYR A 337 7.45 -0.14 -8.87
CA TYR A 337 6.80 -0.96 -7.86
C TYR A 337 7.24 -0.54 -6.46
N GLN A 338 6.32 -0.62 -5.51
CA GLN A 338 6.57 -0.33 -4.10
C GLN A 338 5.77 -1.28 -3.21
N SER A 339 6.43 -1.85 -2.21
CA SER A 339 5.78 -2.59 -1.13
C SER A 339 5.29 -1.64 -0.04
N LEU A 340 4.17 -1.97 0.57
CA LEU A 340 3.36 -1.07 1.36
C LEU A 340 2.75 -1.84 2.53
N GLY A 341 2.72 -1.27 3.73
CA GLY A 341 2.12 -1.95 4.86
C GLY A 341 2.51 -1.44 6.24
N ASP A 342 1.96 -2.11 7.25
CA ASP A 342 2.29 -1.94 8.66
C ASP A 342 3.50 -2.83 9.03
N GLU A 343 4.68 -2.21 9.07
CA GLU A 343 5.94 -2.91 9.26
C GLU A 343 6.01 -3.62 10.62
N THR A 344 6.52 -4.86 10.64
CA THR A 344 6.88 -5.50 11.90
C THR A 344 8.01 -4.70 12.56
N VAL A 345 7.83 -4.31 13.82
CA VAL A 345 8.89 -3.65 14.58
C VAL A 345 10.09 -4.60 14.67
N PHE A 346 11.28 -4.12 14.27
CA PHE A 346 12.46 -4.97 14.12
C PHE A 346 12.80 -5.78 15.40
N THR A 347 12.66 -5.18 16.58
CA THR A 347 12.91 -5.84 17.87
C THR A 347 11.86 -6.89 18.25
N THR A 348 10.76 -6.98 17.50
CA THR A 348 9.69 -7.97 17.68
C THR A 348 9.72 -9.09 16.64
N LEU A 349 10.68 -9.07 15.71
CA LEU A 349 10.90 -10.21 14.83
C LEU A 349 11.25 -11.44 15.69
N PRO A 350 10.75 -12.64 15.31
CA PRO A 350 11.20 -13.87 15.95
C PRO A 350 12.73 -13.96 15.96
N ALA A 351 13.31 -14.39 17.08
CA ALA A 351 14.76 -14.52 17.22
C ALA A 351 15.31 -15.84 16.68
N LYS A 352 14.43 -16.85 16.49
CA LYS A 352 14.75 -18.21 16.04
C LYS A 352 13.52 -18.88 15.45
N GLY A 353 13.74 -20.04 14.83
CA GLY A 353 12.71 -20.81 14.14
C GLY A 353 12.64 -20.46 12.67
N THR A 354 11.86 -21.22 11.94
CA THR A 354 11.65 -21.10 10.51
C THR A 354 10.20 -20.73 10.19
N ALA A 355 9.96 -20.24 8.98
CA ALA A 355 8.62 -20.00 8.49
C ALA A 355 8.56 -20.12 6.96
N THR A 356 7.56 -20.84 6.47
CA THR A 356 7.15 -20.78 5.07
C THR A 356 6.12 -19.68 4.85
N TYR A 357 6.35 -18.82 3.85
CA TYR A 357 5.43 -17.81 3.37
C TYR A 357 4.96 -18.17 1.96
N LYS A 358 3.67 -18.04 1.69
CA LYS A 358 3.10 -18.22 0.34
C LYS A 358 2.24 -17.03 -0.05
N GLY A 359 2.28 -16.67 -1.33
CA GLY A 359 1.49 -15.59 -1.87
C GLY A 359 1.69 -15.44 -3.37
N ILE A 360 1.65 -14.19 -3.84
CA ILE A 360 1.61 -13.88 -5.27
C ILE A 360 2.51 -12.69 -5.60
N SER A 361 2.83 -12.56 -6.89
CA SER A 361 3.50 -11.41 -7.47
C SER A 361 2.79 -10.95 -8.73
N THR A 362 2.75 -9.64 -8.94
CA THR A 362 2.51 -9.05 -10.27
C THR A 362 3.76 -8.32 -10.73
N ALA A 363 3.98 -8.33 -12.04
CA ALA A 363 5.14 -7.73 -12.66
C ALA A 363 4.85 -7.21 -14.07
N TYR A 364 5.79 -6.40 -14.55
CA TYR A 364 5.93 -6.10 -15.96
C TYR A 364 7.27 -6.61 -16.48
N VAL A 365 7.23 -7.25 -17.65
CA VAL A 365 8.41 -7.45 -18.50
C VAL A 365 8.44 -6.33 -19.54
N VAL A 366 9.49 -5.53 -19.46
CA VAL A 366 9.63 -4.23 -20.11
C VAL A 366 10.79 -4.29 -21.10
N THR A 367 10.49 -3.90 -22.33
CA THR A 367 11.46 -3.65 -23.40
C THR A 367 11.19 -2.27 -24.00
N ASP A 368 12.03 -1.80 -24.93
CA ASP A 368 11.82 -0.49 -25.58
C ASP A 368 10.45 -0.36 -26.26
N ASN A 369 9.90 -1.48 -26.74
CA ASN A 369 8.71 -1.51 -27.58
C ASN A 369 7.48 -2.16 -26.91
N ASN A 370 7.61 -2.73 -25.71
CA ASN A 370 6.53 -3.50 -25.11
C ASN A 370 6.60 -3.58 -23.58
N ASN A 371 5.44 -3.57 -22.94
CA ASN A 371 5.25 -3.82 -21.51
C ASN A 371 4.24 -4.95 -21.35
N ARG A 372 4.73 -6.15 -20.98
CA ARG A 372 3.90 -7.34 -20.84
C ARG A 372 3.60 -7.59 -19.37
N GLN A 373 2.33 -7.80 -19.03
CA GLN A 373 1.91 -8.13 -17.67
C GLN A 373 2.27 -9.58 -17.37
N LEU A 374 2.89 -9.81 -16.22
CA LEU A 374 3.28 -11.13 -15.73
C LEU A 374 2.72 -11.32 -14.32
N THR A 375 2.21 -12.51 -14.01
CA THR A 375 1.92 -12.95 -12.63
C THR A 375 2.68 -14.21 -12.29
N SER A 376 2.96 -14.42 -11.00
CA SER A 376 3.60 -15.64 -10.49
C SER A 376 3.11 -15.93 -9.07
N ASN A 377 3.18 -17.20 -8.67
CA ASN A 377 3.09 -17.60 -7.27
C ASN A 377 4.42 -17.32 -6.57
N VAL A 378 4.37 -17.01 -5.28
CA VAL A 378 5.54 -16.71 -4.44
C VAL A 378 5.64 -17.72 -3.31
N MET A 379 6.84 -18.24 -3.09
CA MET A 379 7.19 -18.94 -1.86
C MET A 379 8.49 -18.36 -1.30
N ALA A 380 8.50 -18.12 0.01
CA ALA A 380 9.71 -17.80 0.74
C ALA A 380 9.85 -18.69 1.96
N ILE A 381 11.07 -19.15 2.24
CA ILE A 381 11.41 -19.86 3.47
C ILE A 381 12.38 -18.97 4.24
N VAL A 382 11.99 -18.62 5.46
CA VAL A 382 12.75 -17.73 6.35
C VAL A 382 13.30 -18.55 7.49
N ASP A 383 14.57 -18.35 7.82
CA ASP A 383 15.17 -18.79 9.08
C ASP A 383 15.56 -17.55 9.90
N PHE A 384 14.85 -17.34 11.01
CA PHE A 384 15.03 -16.18 11.86
C PHE A 384 16.32 -16.20 12.67
N GLY A 385 16.82 -17.40 13.01
CA GLY A 385 18.07 -17.55 13.73
C GLY A 385 19.28 -17.25 12.84
N LEU A 386 19.19 -17.65 11.57
CA LEU A 386 20.22 -17.40 10.56
C LEU A 386 20.09 -16.02 9.89
N LYS A 387 18.97 -15.33 10.10
CA LYS A 387 18.61 -14.09 9.40
C LYS A 387 18.64 -14.23 7.87
N GLY A 388 18.15 -15.37 7.38
CA GLY A 388 18.22 -15.78 5.98
C GLY A 388 16.84 -16.01 5.36
N VAL A 389 16.73 -15.71 4.07
CA VAL A 389 15.53 -15.92 3.25
C VAL A 389 15.92 -16.67 1.99
N ARG A 390 15.24 -17.79 1.72
CA ARG A 390 15.17 -18.43 0.41
C ARG A 390 13.92 -17.92 -0.29
N PHE A 391 14.03 -17.45 -1.52
CA PHE A 391 12.91 -16.89 -2.27
C PHE A 391 12.80 -17.56 -3.64
N GLU A 392 11.59 -17.92 -4.03
CA GLU A 392 11.30 -18.45 -5.36
C GLU A 392 9.91 -18.08 -5.85
N THR A 393 9.79 -17.94 -7.16
CA THR A 393 8.51 -17.87 -7.87
C THR A 393 8.24 -19.13 -8.67
N SER A 394 6.97 -19.37 -8.96
CA SER A 394 6.52 -20.46 -9.81
C SER A 394 5.26 -20.05 -10.58
N ASN A 395 4.87 -20.86 -11.56
CA ASN A 395 3.62 -20.68 -12.29
C ASN A 395 3.54 -19.32 -13.01
N SER A 396 4.65 -18.84 -13.56
CA SER A 396 4.69 -17.55 -14.25
C SER A 396 3.83 -17.53 -15.51
N HIS A 397 2.94 -16.54 -15.63
CA HIS A 397 2.01 -16.37 -16.74
C HIS A 397 2.03 -14.95 -17.30
N PHE A 398 2.17 -14.83 -18.62
CA PHE A 398 1.91 -13.59 -19.33
C PHE A 398 0.41 -13.41 -19.56
N HIS A 399 -0.07 -12.17 -19.45
CA HIS A 399 -1.46 -11.82 -19.69
C HIS A 399 -1.60 -10.74 -20.75
N THR A 400 -2.50 -10.97 -21.69
CA THR A 400 -2.92 -10.02 -22.72
C THR A 400 -4.44 -9.94 -22.79
N LEU A 401 -4.94 -8.95 -23.51
CA LEU A 401 -6.37 -8.80 -23.80
C LEU A 401 -6.63 -9.03 -25.28
N GLU A 402 -7.58 -9.92 -25.57
CA GLU A 402 -8.13 -10.14 -26.91
C GLU A 402 -9.64 -9.87 -26.84
N ASN A 403 -10.11 -8.83 -27.54
CA ASN A 403 -11.50 -8.38 -27.50
C ASN A 403 -12.02 -8.13 -26.06
N GLY A 404 -11.17 -7.58 -25.19
CA GLY A 404 -11.49 -7.30 -23.78
C GLY A 404 -11.52 -8.52 -22.88
N LYS A 405 -11.11 -9.70 -23.37
CA LYS A 405 -11.00 -10.94 -22.61
C LYS A 405 -9.54 -11.30 -22.34
N ARG A 406 -9.27 -11.82 -21.15
CA ARG A 406 -7.93 -12.26 -20.78
C ARG A 406 -7.50 -13.47 -21.61
N VAL A 407 -6.28 -13.41 -22.14
CA VAL A 407 -5.54 -14.57 -22.63
C VAL A 407 -4.28 -14.72 -21.79
N SER A 408 -4.01 -15.93 -21.30
CA SER A 408 -2.89 -16.21 -20.41
C SER A 408 -1.97 -17.27 -21.02
N LYS A 409 -0.65 -17.03 -20.97
CA LYS A 409 0.35 -17.96 -21.49
C LYS A 409 1.41 -18.22 -20.43
N ALA A 410 1.53 -19.48 -20.01
CA ALA A 410 2.59 -19.92 -19.11
C ALA A 410 3.98 -19.75 -19.74
N ASP A 411 4.94 -19.28 -18.96
CA ASP A 411 6.35 -19.24 -19.35
C ASP A 411 7.26 -19.42 -18.13
N LYS A 412 7.64 -20.68 -17.87
CA LYS A 412 8.50 -21.06 -16.76
C LYS A 412 9.90 -20.46 -16.80
N ASN A 413 10.34 -19.91 -17.94
CA ASN A 413 11.64 -19.24 -18.01
C ASN A 413 11.66 -17.97 -17.15
N TYR A 414 10.49 -17.39 -16.88
CA TYR A 414 10.33 -16.21 -16.01
C TYR A 414 10.07 -16.57 -14.54
N ASP A 415 9.98 -17.86 -14.19
CA ASP A 415 10.15 -18.27 -12.79
C ASP A 415 11.57 -17.88 -12.35
N PHE A 416 11.76 -17.46 -11.11
CA PHE A 416 13.06 -17.03 -10.61
C PHE A 416 13.26 -17.43 -9.16
N LYS A 417 14.52 -17.53 -8.76
CA LYS A 417 14.90 -17.92 -7.40
C LYS A 417 16.13 -17.17 -6.93
N GLY A 418 16.31 -17.13 -5.63
CA GLY A 418 17.45 -16.49 -5.02
C GLY A 418 17.39 -16.49 -3.50
N THR A 419 18.25 -15.68 -2.91
CA THR A 419 18.37 -15.60 -1.46
C THR A 419 18.54 -14.15 -1.03
N ALA A 420 18.09 -13.84 0.18
CA ALA A 420 18.24 -12.56 0.83
C ALA A 420 18.61 -12.75 2.30
N SER A 421 19.12 -11.69 2.92
CA SER A 421 19.43 -11.67 4.36
C SER A 421 19.12 -10.31 4.95
N TRP A 422 19.01 -10.24 6.28
CA TRP A 422 18.90 -8.99 7.02
C TRP A 422 19.87 -8.96 8.19
N LYS A 423 20.14 -7.76 8.70
CA LYS A 423 21.10 -7.57 9.79
C LYS A 423 20.54 -6.71 10.92
N ASP A 424 20.54 -5.40 10.72
CA ASP A 424 20.27 -4.38 11.75
C ASP A 424 18.96 -3.62 11.48
N GLY A 425 18.01 -4.27 10.80
CA GLY A 425 16.71 -3.69 10.48
C GLY A 425 15.76 -4.70 9.83
N ASN A 426 14.53 -4.25 9.60
CA ASN A 426 13.45 -5.04 9.00
C ASN A 426 13.64 -5.27 7.47
N LEU A 427 14.52 -4.50 6.83
CA LEU A 427 14.83 -4.69 5.41
C LEU A 427 15.72 -5.92 5.22
N PHE A 428 15.23 -6.91 4.47
CA PHE A 428 16.07 -7.96 3.88
C PHE A 428 16.33 -7.66 2.41
N SER A 429 17.55 -7.96 1.97
CA SER A 429 18.02 -7.69 0.61
C SER A 429 18.84 -8.85 0.08
N GLY A 430 18.78 -9.06 -1.23
CA GLY A 430 19.38 -10.21 -1.87
C GLY A 430 19.43 -10.14 -3.39
N LYS A 431 19.77 -11.28 -4.00
CA LYS A 431 19.87 -11.44 -5.46
C LYS A 431 18.98 -12.59 -5.92
N VAL A 432 18.40 -12.43 -7.10
CA VAL A 432 17.57 -13.42 -7.77
C VAL A 432 17.93 -13.51 -9.26
N SER A 433 17.70 -14.68 -9.85
CA SER A 433 17.88 -14.94 -11.29
C SER A 433 16.72 -15.77 -11.84
N THR A 434 16.34 -15.49 -13.09
CA THR A 434 15.36 -16.30 -13.82
C THR A 434 15.85 -17.73 -14.04
N ALA A 435 14.92 -18.66 -14.27
CA ALA A 435 15.20 -20.08 -14.44
C ALA A 435 16.11 -20.37 -15.64
N ASP A 436 16.12 -19.48 -16.63
CA ASP A 436 17.01 -19.55 -17.80
C ASP A 436 18.30 -18.72 -17.64
N ASP A 437 18.52 -18.14 -16.46
CA ASP A 437 19.66 -17.30 -16.07
C ASP A 437 19.88 -16.06 -16.96
N LYS A 438 18.89 -15.66 -17.77
CA LYS A 438 19.03 -14.50 -18.67
C LYS A 438 18.80 -13.16 -17.98
N LEU A 439 17.93 -13.13 -16.96
CA LEU A 439 17.67 -11.96 -16.16
C LEU A 439 18.17 -12.20 -14.74
N SER A 440 18.87 -11.23 -14.18
CA SER A 440 19.28 -11.26 -12.77
C SER A 440 19.21 -9.86 -12.17
N GLY A 441 19.09 -9.80 -10.85
CA GLY A 441 18.99 -8.51 -10.17
C GLY A 441 18.71 -8.60 -8.69
N ASN A 442 18.16 -7.51 -8.16
CA ASN A 442 17.97 -7.32 -6.73
C ASN A 442 16.58 -7.80 -6.28
N LEU A 443 16.55 -8.40 -5.11
CA LEU A 443 15.36 -8.69 -4.32
C LEU A 443 15.42 -7.85 -3.05
N ASN A 444 14.33 -7.17 -2.71
CA ASN A 444 14.18 -6.41 -1.47
C ASN A 444 12.85 -6.77 -0.81
N GLY A 445 12.81 -6.82 0.52
CA GLY A 445 11.57 -7.09 1.24
C GLY A 445 11.63 -6.69 2.70
N LYS A 446 10.45 -6.66 3.32
CA LYS A 446 10.26 -6.41 4.75
C LYS A 446 9.25 -7.40 5.32
N PHE A 447 9.29 -7.55 6.64
CA PHE A 447 8.26 -8.25 7.41
C PHE A 447 7.17 -7.26 7.84
N TYR A 448 5.92 -7.70 7.80
CA TYR A 448 4.73 -6.90 8.12
C TYR A 448 3.85 -7.60 9.17
N GLY A 449 3.17 -6.78 9.97
CA GLY A 449 2.27 -7.20 11.03
C GLY A 449 2.96 -7.81 12.27
N PRO A 450 2.18 -8.25 13.27
CA PRO A 450 2.71 -8.86 14.48
C PRO A 450 3.55 -10.09 14.19
N ASN A 451 4.72 -10.18 14.82
CA ASN A 451 5.62 -11.35 14.74
C ASN A 451 5.91 -11.82 13.31
N ALA A 452 6.07 -10.92 12.34
CA ALA A 452 6.31 -11.24 10.94
C ALA A 452 5.20 -12.13 10.33
N ALA A 453 3.93 -11.77 10.53
CA ALA A 453 2.81 -12.52 9.99
C ALA A 453 2.80 -12.56 8.46
N GLU A 454 3.28 -11.50 7.82
CA GLU A 454 3.34 -11.34 6.37
C GLU A 454 4.72 -10.85 5.95
N ILE A 455 5.07 -11.09 4.69
CA ILE A 455 6.20 -10.45 4.01
C ILE A 455 5.70 -9.75 2.75
N GLY A 456 6.41 -8.71 2.35
CA GLY A 456 6.15 -8.01 1.10
C GLY A 456 7.41 -7.34 0.60
N GLY A 457 7.49 -7.10 -0.70
CA GLY A 457 8.67 -6.50 -1.26
C GLY A 457 8.60 -6.26 -2.75
N THR A 458 9.77 -6.02 -3.33
CA THR A 458 9.95 -5.76 -4.75
C THR A 458 11.18 -6.47 -5.29
N TYR A 459 11.22 -6.63 -6.61
CA TYR A 459 12.39 -7.12 -7.32
C TYR A 459 12.53 -6.40 -8.67
N GLY A 460 13.78 -6.31 -9.12
CA GLY A 460 14.09 -5.80 -10.45
C GLY A 460 15.26 -6.56 -11.04
N LEU A 461 14.98 -7.33 -12.10
CA LEU A 461 15.95 -8.11 -12.86
C LEU A 461 16.11 -7.49 -14.24
N LYS A 462 17.29 -7.65 -14.83
CA LYS A 462 17.58 -7.20 -16.19
C LYS A 462 18.55 -8.15 -16.88
N ASN A 463 18.50 -8.17 -18.21
CA ASN A 463 19.55 -8.82 -19.00
C ASN A 463 20.85 -7.99 -18.96
N LYS A 464 21.94 -8.59 -19.44
CA LYS A 464 23.28 -7.98 -19.40
C LYS A 464 23.34 -6.59 -20.05
N ASP A 465 22.58 -6.41 -21.13
CA ASP A 465 22.58 -5.17 -21.92
C ASP A 465 21.54 -4.15 -21.44
N ALA A 466 20.71 -4.51 -20.44
CA ALA A 466 19.59 -3.71 -19.94
C ALA A 466 18.61 -3.27 -21.05
N THR A 467 18.31 -4.18 -21.98
CA THR A 467 17.28 -4.01 -23.03
C THR A 467 15.97 -4.72 -22.69
N GLU A 468 16.02 -5.66 -21.75
CA GLU A 468 14.86 -6.31 -21.15
C GLU A 468 14.96 -6.24 -19.64
N HIS A 469 13.87 -5.82 -19.01
CA HIS A 469 13.73 -5.70 -17.57
C HIS A 469 12.52 -6.50 -17.10
N LEU A 470 12.62 -7.15 -15.96
CA LEU A 470 11.51 -7.73 -15.21
C LEU A 470 11.43 -7.00 -13.88
N ILE A 471 10.35 -6.25 -13.66
CA ILE A 471 10.11 -5.47 -12.45
C ILE A 471 8.79 -5.87 -11.82
N GLY A 472 8.78 -6.10 -10.51
CA GLY A 472 7.56 -6.55 -9.84
C GLY A 472 7.50 -6.26 -8.35
N GLY A 473 6.28 -6.40 -7.83
CA GLY A 473 5.96 -6.40 -6.42
C GLY A 473 5.47 -7.78 -5.99
N TYR A 474 5.66 -8.12 -4.72
CA TYR A 474 5.17 -9.37 -4.17
C TYR A 474 4.67 -9.20 -2.75
N GLY A 475 3.79 -10.11 -2.36
CA GLY A 475 3.29 -10.26 -1.01
C GLY A 475 3.08 -11.72 -0.68
N ALA A 476 3.28 -12.12 0.59
CA ALA A 476 3.08 -13.48 1.03
C ALA A 476 2.75 -13.56 2.53
N LYS A 477 1.94 -14.56 2.90
CA LYS A 477 1.47 -14.81 4.26
C LYS A 477 2.12 -16.06 4.84
N ARG A 478 2.50 -16.01 6.13
CA ARG A 478 3.01 -17.17 6.85
C ARG A 478 1.97 -18.29 6.87
N GLN A 479 2.42 -19.52 6.60
CA GLN A 479 1.57 -20.72 6.55
C GLN A 479 1.33 -21.33 7.93
#